data_AF-A0A7W5IGG1-F1
#
_entry.id   AF-A0A7W5IGG1-F1
#
_cell.length_a   1.000
_cell.length_b   1.000
_cell.length_c   1.000
_cell.angle_alpha   90.00
_cell.angle_beta   90.00
_cell.angle_gamma   90.00
#
_symmetry.space_group_name_H-M   'P 1'
#
loop_
_entity.id
_entity.type
_entity.pdbx_description
1 polymer ?
#
loop_
_entity_poly.entity_id
_entity_poly.type
_entity_poly.pdbx_seq_one_letter_code
_entity_poly.pdbx_strand_id
1 'polypeptide(L)'
;MNISIDTLFAEDELAEGAVVTALNHQDIVVALSAALASERVAVLHMLYPRTDARTHSSLDHLVDKLRGHGLHQVARLVSQEAHYLVFKDPAKAWKAFHEIRNDSLAIGVHLYYAGLVGEAAENKLDAHAHGRD
;
A
#
# COMPACT_ATOMS: atom_id res chain seq x y z
N MET A 1 15.95 -7.00 -12.04
CA MET A 1 14.63 -6.65 -12.60
C MET A 1 14.76 -5.28 -13.21
N ASN A 2 14.33 -5.09 -14.46
CA ASN A 2 14.43 -3.81 -15.17
C ASN A 2 13.01 -3.26 -15.28
N ILE A 3 12.70 -2.21 -14.52
CA ILE A 3 11.42 -1.49 -14.62
C ILE A 3 11.57 -0.56 -15.82
N SER A 4 10.76 -0.76 -16.87
CA SER A 4 10.79 0.11 -18.03
C SER A 4 10.22 1.49 -17.66
N ILE A 5 10.93 2.55 -18.04
CA ILE A 5 10.51 3.94 -17.78
C ILE A 5 9.17 4.25 -18.46
N ASP A 6 8.87 3.57 -19.57
CA ASP A 6 7.61 3.70 -20.32
C ASP A 6 6.37 3.37 -19.48
N THR A 7 6.50 2.58 -18.40
CA THR A 7 5.38 2.27 -17.49
C THR A 7 4.92 3.50 -16.67
N LEU A 8 5.68 4.58 -16.68
CA LEU A 8 5.32 5.85 -16.05
C LEU A 8 4.60 6.82 -17.00
N PHE A 9 4.57 6.55 -18.31
CA PHE A 9 3.86 7.39 -19.27
C PHE A 9 2.48 6.81 -19.54
N ALA A 10 1.49 7.67 -19.78
CA ALA A 10 0.19 7.21 -20.27
C ALA A 10 0.35 6.62 -21.69
N GLU A 11 -0.44 5.61 -22.03
CA GLU A 11 -0.38 4.95 -23.35
C GLU A 11 -0.58 5.94 -24.51
N ASP A 12 -1.43 6.95 -24.32
CA ASP A 12 -1.69 8.02 -25.30
C ASP A 12 -0.46 8.94 -25.46
N GLU A 13 0.21 9.30 -24.36
CA GLU A 13 1.42 10.13 -24.38
C GLU A 13 2.61 9.41 -25.04
N LEU A 14 2.71 8.08 -24.85
CA LEU A 14 3.69 7.25 -25.54
C LEU A 14 3.42 7.21 -27.06
N ALA A 15 2.16 7.13 -27.46
CA ALA A 15 1.75 7.13 -28.87
C ALA A 15 2.06 8.46 -29.58
N GLU A 16 1.99 9.58 -28.85
CA GLU A 16 2.35 10.91 -29.34
C GLU A 16 3.85 11.22 -29.27
N GLY A 17 4.68 10.29 -28.76
CA GLY A 17 6.12 10.49 -28.64
C GLY A 17 6.50 11.51 -27.57
N ALA A 18 5.70 11.63 -26.50
CA ALA A 18 5.95 12.55 -25.41
C ALA A 18 7.31 12.26 -24.75
N VAL A 19 8.13 13.32 -24.60
CA VAL A 19 9.46 13.24 -23.98
C VAL A 19 9.41 13.59 -22.48
N VAL A 20 8.27 14.12 -22.00
CA VAL A 20 8.05 14.50 -20.60
C VAL A 20 6.58 14.30 -20.24
N THR A 21 6.32 13.82 -19.02
CA THR A 21 4.98 13.75 -18.41
C THR A 21 5.07 14.20 -16.94
N ALA A 22 3.96 14.61 -16.35
CA ALA A 22 3.88 15.01 -14.95
C ALA A 22 3.44 13.82 -14.10
N LEU A 23 4.24 13.47 -13.08
CA LEU A 23 3.94 12.38 -12.15
C LEU A 23 3.67 12.92 -10.75
N ASN A 24 2.64 12.37 -10.10
CA ASN A 24 2.42 12.53 -8.68
C ASN A 24 2.84 11.25 -7.92
N HIS A 25 2.85 11.32 -6.58
CA HIS A 25 3.27 10.19 -5.74
C HIS A 25 2.44 8.91 -5.95
N GLN A 26 1.15 9.04 -6.28
CA GLN A 26 0.25 7.93 -6.55
C GLN A 26 0.67 7.20 -7.83
N ASP A 27 1.00 7.93 -8.90
CA ASP A 27 1.40 7.37 -10.19
C ASP A 27 2.65 6.50 -10.06
N ILE A 28 3.63 6.96 -9.27
CA ILE A 28 4.88 6.23 -8.99
C ILE A 28 4.58 4.90 -8.30
N VAL A 29 3.71 4.90 -7.28
CA VAL A 29 3.40 3.70 -6.49
C VAL A 29 2.53 2.74 -7.29
N VAL A 30 1.61 3.25 -8.10
CA VAL A 30 0.80 2.45 -9.04
C VAL A 30 1.71 1.74 -10.04
N ALA A 31 2.60 2.47 -10.72
CA ALA A 31 3.52 1.89 -11.69
C ALA A 31 4.47 0.87 -11.05
N LEU A 32 4.98 1.13 -9.85
CA LEU A 32 5.77 0.17 -9.09
C LEU A 32 4.96 -1.10 -8.77
N SER A 33 3.72 -0.96 -8.30
CA SER A 33 2.86 -2.11 -8.00
C SER A 33 2.50 -2.91 -9.25
N ALA A 34 2.38 -2.26 -10.42
CA ALA A 34 2.15 -2.90 -11.71
C ALA A 34 3.39 -3.69 -12.15
N ALA A 35 4.57 -3.09 -12.05
CA ALA A 35 5.84 -3.74 -12.37
C ALA A 35 6.11 -4.99 -11.51
N LEU A 36 5.57 -5.02 -10.29
CA LEU A 36 5.69 -6.14 -9.34
C LEU A 36 4.46 -7.06 -9.30
N ALA A 37 3.52 -6.93 -10.25
CA ALA A 37 2.27 -7.70 -10.25
C ALA A 37 2.51 -9.21 -10.23
N SER A 38 3.50 -9.71 -10.99
CA SER A 38 3.85 -11.13 -11.05
C SER A 38 4.40 -11.69 -9.73
N GLU A 39 5.00 -10.83 -8.89
CA GLU A 39 5.48 -11.20 -7.57
C GLU A 39 4.39 -11.12 -6.49
N ARG A 40 3.16 -10.74 -6.87
CA ARG A 40 2.01 -10.58 -5.95
C ARG A 40 2.34 -9.66 -4.77
N VAL A 41 3.13 -8.61 -5.00
CA VAL A 41 3.54 -7.65 -3.99
C VAL A 41 2.45 -6.59 -3.77
N ALA A 42 2.11 -6.35 -2.51
CA ALA A 42 1.19 -5.29 -2.10
C ALA A 42 1.93 -4.14 -1.43
N VAL A 43 1.50 -2.92 -1.71
CA VAL A 43 2.04 -1.70 -1.10
C VAL A 43 0.92 -1.01 -0.33
N LEU A 44 1.15 -0.78 0.97
CA LEU A 44 0.29 0.05 1.81
C LEU A 44 0.95 1.41 2.01
N HIS A 45 0.23 2.47 1.72
CA HIS A 45 0.62 3.84 2.00
C HIS A 45 -0.11 4.34 3.25
N MET A 46 0.64 4.66 4.29
CA MET A 46 0.18 5.09 5.60
C MET A 46 0.16 6.62 5.68
N LEU A 47 -0.99 7.17 6.10
CA LEU A 47 -1.23 8.59 6.28
C LEU A 47 -1.32 8.92 7.77
N TYR A 48 -0.21 9.38 8.34
CA TYR A 48 -0.12 9.80 9.75
C TYR A 48 -0.53 11.28 9.90
N PRO A 49 -1.43 11.62 10.84
CA PRO A 49 -1.74 13.02 11.16
C PRO A 49 -0.52 13.73 11.74
N ARG A 50 -0.27 14.96 11.28
CA ARG A 50 0.96 15.70 11.62
C ARG A 50 1.04 16.22 13.06
N THR A 51 -0.07 16.34 13.78
CA THR A 51 -0.09 17.10 15.03
C THR A 51 -1.37 16.81 15.83
N ASP A 52 -1.35 15.82 16.72
CA ASP A 52 -2.14 15.87 17.96
C ASP A 52 -1.72 14.76 18.95
N ALA A 53 -1.78 15.05 20.25
CA ALA A 53 -1.46 14.07 21.30
C ALA A 53 -2.46 12.87 21.30
N ARG A 54 -3.68 13.08 20.82
CA ARG A 54 -4.68 12.02 20.61
C ARG A 54 -4.24 11.02 19.53
N THR A 55 -3.50 11.49 18.52
CA THR A 55 -2.97 10.67 17.43
C THR A 55 -1.92 9.68 17.90
N HIS A 56 -1.08 10.07 18.87
CA HIS A 56 -0.09 9.16 19.46
C HIS A 56 -0.75 8.02 20.22
N SER A 57 -1.80 8.30 21.00
CA SER A 57 -2.55 7.25 21.70
C SER A 57 -3.27 6.29 20.74
N SER A 58 -3.81 6.79 19.62
CA SER A 58 -4.39 5.94 18.57
C SER A 58 -3.34 5.10 17.84
N LEU A 59 -2.12 5.64 17.64
CA LEU A 59 -1.00 4.91 17.05
C LEU A 59 -0.53 3.78 17.98
N ASP A 60 -0.35 4.06 19.27
CA ASP A 60 0.06 3.05 20.26
C ASP A 60 -0.96 1.91 20.36
N HIS A 61 -2.26 2.25 20.38
CA HIS A 61 -3.33 1.24 20.38
C HIS A 61 -3.30 0.36 19.11
N LEU A 62 -3.07 0.95 17.94
CA LEU A 62 -2.91 0.20 16.69
C LEU A 62 -1.69 -0.72 16.76
N VAL A 63 -0.56 -0.23 17.27
CA VAL A 63 0.68 -1.02 17.43
C VAL A 63 0.45 -2.22 18.33
N ASP A 64 -0.23 -2.04 19.47
CA ASP A 64 -0.54 -3.13 20.40
C ASP A 64 -1.47 -4.16 19.78
N LYS A 65 -2.50 -3.73 19.04
CA LYS A 65 -3.41 -4.65 18.36
C LYS A 65 -2.71 -5.45 17.26
N LEU A 66 -1.88 -4.79 16.44
CA LEU A 66 -1.07 -5.44 15.41
C LEU A 66 -0.14 -6.50 16.05
N ARG A 67 0.47 -6.20 17.20
CA ARG A 67 1.27 -7.19 17.95
C ARG A 67 0.40 -8.36 18.45
N GLY A 68 -0.77 -8.08 19.01
CA GLY A 68 -1.71 -9.10 19.48
C GLY A 68 -2.17 -10.06 18.37
N HIS A 69 -2.24 -9.57 17.14
CA HIS A 69 -2.63 -10.37 15.96
C HIS A 69 -1.44 -11.05 15.25
N GLY A 70 -0.25 -11.03 15.85
CA GLY A 70 0.96 -11.68 15.34
C GLY A 70 1.69 -10.88 14.25
N LEU A 71 1.28 -9.63 13.98
CA LEU A 71 1.86 -8.75 12.97
C LEU A 71 3.02 -7.91 13.55
N HIS A 72 3.93 -8.54 14.30
CA HIS A 72 4.99 -7.85 15.04
C HIS A 72 5.88 -6.94 14.18
N GLN A 73 6.22 -7.38 12.96
CA GLN A 73 7.04 -6.58 12.05
C GLN A 73 6.29 -5.35 11.53
N VAL A 74 5.00 -5.50 11.22
CA VAL A 74 4.13 -4.39 10.82
C VAL A 74 4.02 -3.40 11.97
N ALA A 75 3.72 -3.87 13.18
CA ALA A 75 3.64 -3.05 14.37
C ALA A 75 4.92 -2.23 14.62
N ARG A 76 6.09 -2.84 14.43
CA ARG A 76 7.38 -2.14 14.56
C ARG A 76 7.52 -1.03 13.52
N LEU A 77 7.20 -1.29 12.27
CA LEU A 77 7.32 -0.27 11.20
C LEU A 77 6.28 0.85 11.39
N VAL A 78 5.07 0.50 11.84
CA VAL A 78 4.02 1.47 12.14
C VAL A 78 4.41 2.35 13.33
N SER A 79 5.04 1.81 14.38
CA SER A 79 5.58 2.61 15.50
C SER A 79 6.74 3.52 15.12
N GLN A 80 7.37 3.27 13.97
CA GLN A 80 8.41 4.13 13.38
C GLN A 80 7.82 5.12 12.37
N GLU A 81 6.49 5.20 12.28
CA GLU A 81 5.77 6.05 11.33
C GLU A 81 6.18 5.80 9.86
N ALA A 82 6.44 4.54 9.52
CA ALA A 82 6.79 4.17 8.15
C ALA A 82 5.62 4.45 7.20
N HIS A 83 5.80 5.41 6.29
CA HIS A 83 4.78 5.81 5.32
C HIS A 83 4.47 4.73 4.28
N TYR A 84 5.41 3.85 3.95
CA TYR A 84 5.19 2.78 2.98
C TYR A 84 5.56 1.42 3.56
N LEU A 85 4.64 0.48 3.45
CA LEU A 85 4.84 -0.91 3.83
C LEU A 85 4.69 -1.79 2.59
N VAL A 86 5.68 -2.65 2.34
CA VAL A 86 5.70 -3.56 1.19
C VAL A 86 5.55 -4.98 1.69
N PHE A 87 4.57 -5.70 1.16
CA PHE A 87 4.25 -7.07 1.53
C PHE A 87 4.47 -8.02 0.35
N LYS A 88 5.30 -9.04 0.55
CA LYS A 88 5.47 -10.15 -0.40
C LYS A 88 4.40 -11.23 -0.27
N ASP A 89 3.59 -11.16 0.78
CA ASP A 89 2.57 -12.15 1.12
C ASP A 89 1.20 -11.45 1.07
N PRO A 90 0.36 -11.77 0.06
CA PRO A 90 -0.98 -11.19 -0.09
C PRO A 90 -1.87 -11.38 1.14
N ALA A 91 -1.80 -12.54 1.80
CA ALA A 91 -2.64 -12.83 2.95
C ALA A 91 -2.26 -11.96 4.16
N LYS A 92 -0.96 -11.75 4.38
CA LYS A 92 -0.48 -10.82 5.42
C LYS A 92 -0.79 -9.37 5.08
N ALA A 93 -0.68 -8.99 3.81
CA ALA A 93 -1.03 -7.65 3.34
C ALA A 93 -2.51 -7.35 3.59
N TRP A 94 -3.39 -8.29 3.20
CA TRP A 94 -4.83 -8.20 3.42
C TRP A 94 -5.13 -8.05 4.91
N LYS A 95 -4.55 -8.91 5.75
CA LYS A 95 -4.77 -8.85 7.20
C LYS A 95 -4.34 -7.51 7.77
N ALA A 96 -3.12 -7.07 7.48
CA ALA A 96 -2.61 -5.79 7.98
C ALA A 96 -3.46 -4.60 7.52
N PHE A 97 -3.88 -4.57 6.26
CA PHE A 97 -4.74 -3.52 5.71
C PHE A 97 -6.07 -3.42 6.47
N HIS A 98 -6.76 -4.54 6.69
CA HIS A 98 -8.03 -4.55 7.40
C HIS A 98 -7.90 -4.15 8.87
N GLU A 99 -6.86 -4.60 9.58
CA GLU A 99 -6.62 -4.16 10.96
C GLU A 99 -6.37 -2.65 11.02
N ILE A 100 -5.54 -2.10 10.13
CA ILE A 100 -5.24 -0.67 10.12
C ILE A 100 -6.49 0.15 9.79
N ARG A 101 -7.26 -0.27 8.78
CA ARG A 101 -8.47 0.43 8.34
C ARG A 101 -9.59 0.39 9.39
N ASN A 102 -9.74 -0.73 10.09
CA ASN A 102 -10.83 -0.91 11.05
C ASN A 102 -10.52 -0.29 12.42
N ASP A 103 -9.25 -0.22 12.82
CA ASP A 103 -8.87 0.20 14.18
C ASP A 103 -8.36 1.63 14.29
N SER A 104 -7.99 2.25 13.17
CA SER A 104 -7.49 3.61 13.20
C SER A 104 -8.49 4.60 12.61
N LEU A 105 -9.22 5.28 13.50
CA LEU A 105 -9.94 6.51 13.14
C LEU A 105 -8.99 7.68 12.80
N ALA A 106 -7.72 7.56 13.20
CA ALA A 106 -6.73 8.63 13.09
C ALA A 106 -5.74 8.41 11.94
N ILE A 107 -5.50 7.19 11.47
CA ILE A 107 -4.48 6.89 10.46
C ILE A 107 -5.19 6.37 9.21
N GLY A 108 -4.99 7.07 8.09
CA GLY A 108 -5.46 6.60 6.79
C GLY A 108 -4.52 5.55 6.19
N VAL A 109 -5.06 4.60 5.42
CA VAL A 109 -4.25 3.64 4.66
C VAL A 109 -4.79 3.49 3.26
N HIS A 110 -3.91 3.60 2.26
CA HIS A 110 -4.23 3.36 0.86
C HIS A 110 -3.54 2.09 0.38
N LEU A 111 -4.28 1.23 -0.32
CA LEU A 111 -3.76 -0.01 -0.91
C LEU A 111 -3.46 0.18 -2.39
N TYR A 112 -2.27 -0.26 -2.79
CA TYR A 112 -1.83 -0.39 -4.17
C TYR A 112 -1.47 -1.85 -4.44
N TYR A 113 -2.06 -2.43 -5.48
CA TYR A 113 -1.84 -3.84 -5.80
C TYR A 113 -1.95 -4.12 -7.29
N ALA A 114 -0.89 -4.66 -7.89
CA ALA A 114 -0.87 -5.05 -9.29
C ALA A 114 -1.33 -3.94 -10.27
N GLY A 115 -0.93 -2.69 -10.01
CA GLY A 115 -1.33 -1.51 -10.80
C GLY A 115 -2.71 -0.96 -10.48
N LEU A 116 -3.42 -1.54 -9.50
CA LEU A 116 -4.75 -1.11 -9.09
C LEU A 116 -4.69 -0.32 -7.78
N VAL A 117 -5.72 0.49 -7.56
CA VAL A 117 -5.95 1.27 -6.32
C VAL A 117 -7.39 1.13 -5.85
N GLY A 118 -7.64 1.44 -4.57
CA GLY A 118 -8.99 1.44 -3.99
C GLY A 118 -9.66 0.08 -4.05
N GLU A 119 -10.97 0.05 -4.28
CA GLU A 119 -11.80 -1.17 -4.25
C GLU A 119 -11.30 -2.26 -5.22
N ALA A 120 -10.83 -1.87 -6.40
CA ALA A 120 -10.29 -2.83 -7.38
C ALA A 120 -9.03 -3.55 -6.86
N ALA A 121 -8.15 -2.82 -6.17
CA ALA A 121 -6.98 -3.40 -5.53
C ALA A 121 -7.37 -4.31 -4.37
N GLU A 122 -8.34 -3.90 -3.57
CA GLU A 122 -8.85 -4.69 -2.43
C GLU A 122 -9.43 -6.02 -2.88
N ASN A 123 -10.31 -6.00 -3.90
CA ASN A 123 -10.94 -7.21 -4.43
C ASN A 123 -9.90 -8.18 -5.02
N LYS A 124 -8.91 -7.67 -5.75
CA LYS A 124 -7.84 -8.50 -6.32
C LYS A 124 -6.93 -9.06 -5.23
N LEU A 125 -6.61 -8.27 -4.21
CA LEU A 125 -5.82 -8.72 -3.07
C LEU A 125 -6.57 -9.80 -2.26
N ASP A 126 -7.88 -9.63 -2.05
CA ASP A 126 -8.75 -10.61 -1.38
C ASP A 126 -8.75 -11.96 -2.10
N ALA A 127 -8.89 -11.94 -3.42
CA ALA A 127 -8.86 -13.16 -4.22
C ALA A 127 -7.53 -13.91 -4.04
N HIS A 128 -6.39 -13.22 -4.14
CA HIS A 128 -5.08 -13.83 -3.93
C HIS A 128 -4.82 -14.25 -2.48
N ALA A 129 -5.31 -13.50 -1.49
CA ALA A 129 -5.16 -13.82 -0.07
C ALA A 129 -5.89 -15.11 0.32
N HIS A 130 -7.02 -15.41 -0.34
CA HIS A 130 -7.84 -16.58 -0.08
C HIS A 130 -7.67 -17.71 -1.11
N GLY A 131 -6.69 -17.61 -2.01
CA GLY A 131 -6.40 -18.63 -3.02
C GLY A 131 -7.53 -18.84 -4.04
N ARG A 132 -8.32 -17.79 -4.30
CA ARG A 132 -9.42 -17.80 -5.28
C ARG A 132 -8.93 -17.50 -6.71
N ASP A 133 -7.63 -17.22 -6.87
CA ASP A 133 -6.94 -16.90 -8.14
C ASP A 133 -5.46 -17.36 -8.15
#